data_AF-A0A7V8XW65-F1
#
_entry.id   AF-A0A7V8XW65-F1
#
_cell.length_a   1.000
_cell.length_b   1.000
_cell.length_c   1.000
_cell.angle_alpha   90.00
_cell.angle_beta   90.00
_cell.angle_gamma   90.00
#
_symmetry.space_group_name_H-M   'P 1'
#
loop_
_entity.id
_entity.type
_entity.pdbx_description
1 polymer ?
#
loop_
_entity_poly.entity_id
_entity_poly.type
_entity_poly.pdbx_seq_one_letter_code
_entity_poly.pdbx_strand_id
1 'polypeptide(L)'
;AFSTHYYCIFLALPLSFAIVLAWKSRGWGSVLRHLVIAGVASAATFFLFSPFIVVEPLTAWRDITANREIVVDRAVATGAFRPAWRYLQMLWQDSISPPIVGLGLIGALWMFWKDWPRALLLLLFPLSFFAFITNTVPASRYLNPILPFVALFAAWTLSQAAARFRVATWLFWGAVGLVAIPAAAQSIRADLFIRQADTRSMAQAYVERHFPAGSTVLIQPYSVPVTPSRDGLVEALTRNLGRVEAASAKFQLQLSLDPYPSPSYRLIFLGRGGLDADKIYVDPAELAGADALTPLRRHGVAFVVLKRYNGADSELMPFLAALSHSGTRVAVFTPYRSGISMDRQAQVAPFLHNTDARIDGALQRPGPVVEIWQLNGPRP
;
A
#
# COMPACT_ATOMS: atom_id res chain seq x y z
N ALA A 1 -5.94 5.74 12.19
CA ALA A 1 -4.78 6.15 13.01
C ALA A 1 -3.77 5.01 13.23
N PHE A 2 -4.19 3.74 13.27
CA PHE A 2 -3.28 2.58 13.37
C PHE A 2 -2.19 2.51 12.26
N SER A 3 -2.42 3.13 11.09
CA SER A 3 -1.52 3.03 9.94
C SER A 3 -0.35 4.03 9.91
N THR A 4 -0.24 4.99 10.84
CA THR A 4 0.79 6.04 10.73
C THR A 4 1.99 5.91 11.67
N HIS A 5 1.95 5.15 12.79
CA HIS A 5 3.02 5.27 13.81
C HIS A 5 3.51 3.97 14.47
N TYR A 6 3.18 2.77 13.96
CA TYR A 6 3.75 1.54 14.55
C TYR A 6 5.27 1.47 14.40
N TYR A 7 5.87 2.18 13.43
CA TYR A 7 7.32 2.30 13.29
C TYR A 7 7.99 3.02 14.46
N CYS A 8 7.25 3.82 15.25
CA CYS A 8 7.79 4.50 16.42
C CYS A 8 8.28 3.53 17.49
N ILE A 9 7.80 2.28 17.51
CA ILE A 9 8.32 1.27 18.44
C ILE A 9 9.82 1.03 18.24
N PHE A 10 10.32 1.17 17.01
CA PHE A 10 11.75 1.02 16.70
C PHE A 10 12.60 2.19 17.20
N LEU A 11 11.98 3.33 17.55
CA LEU A 11 12.66 4.45 18.23
C LEU A 11 12.98 4.12 19.70
N ALA A 12 12.36 3.09 20.28
CA ALA A 12 12.68 2.65 21.64
C ALA A 12 14.16 2.24 21.77
N LEU A 13 14.74 1.64 20.72
CA LEU A 13 16.15 1.22 20.72
C LEU A 13 17.14 2.39 20.74
N PRO A 14 17.13 3.35 19.78
CA PRO A 14 18.02 4.50 19.83
C PRO A 14 17.75 5.39 21.05
N LEU A 15 16.50 5.52 21.51
CA LEU A 15 16.19 6.27 22.73
C LEU A 15 16.79 5.61 23.97
N SER A 16 16.64 4.30 24.13
CA SER A 16 17.22 3.56 25.26
C SER A 16 18.74 3.66 25.24
N PHE A 17 19.35 3.53 24.06
CA PHE A 17 20.80 3.65 23.92
C PHE A 17 21.29 5.07 24.22
N ALA A 18 20.57 6.10 23.76
CA ALA A 18 20.88 7.50 24.09
C ALA A 18 20.78 7.77 25.60
N ILE A 19 19.78 7.19 26.29
CA ILE A 19 19.65 7.29 27.75
C ILE A 19 20.84 6.62 28.44
N VAL A 20 21.27 5.44 27.99
CA VAL A 20 22.46 4.77 28.52
C VAL A 20 23.70 5.66 28.34
N LEU A 21 23.94 6.19 27.14
CA LEU A 21 25.08 7.06 26.88
C LEU A 21 25.08 8.33 27.75
N ALA A 22 23.92 8.96 27.92
CA ALA A 22 23.78 10.22 28.66
C ALA A 22 23.88 10.06 30.18
N TRP A 23 23.39 8.94 30.73
CA TRP A 23 23.18 8.81 32.18
C TRP A 23 24.03 7.73 32.86
N LYS A 24 24.77 6.90 32.10
CA LYS A 24 25.60 5.83 32.67
C LYS A 24 26.66 6.35 33.65
N SER A 25 27.21 7.55 33.43
CA SER A 25 28.17 8.19 34.36
C SER A 25 27.57 8.53 35.73
N ARG A 26 26.25 8.68 35.81
CA ARG A 26 25.50 8.92 37.07
C ARG A 26 24.97 7.63 37.70
N GLY A 27 25.38 6.47 37.20
CA GLY A 27 24.99 5.14 37.69
C GLY A 27 23.71 4.59 37.07
N TRP A 28 23.54 3.26 37.18
CA TRP A 28 22.42 2.52 36.59
C TRP A 28 21.03 2.89 37.14
N GLY A 29 20.95 3.38 38.38
CA GLY A 29 19.70 3.90 38.94
C GLY A 29 19.16 5.10 38.15
N SER A 30 20.05 5.99 37.68
CA SER A 30 19.66 7.12 36.83
C SER A 30 19.20 6.65 35.45
N VAL A 31 19.89 5.67 34.85
CA VAL A 31 19.49 5.07 33.57
C VAL A 31 18.09 4.46 33.68
N LEU A 32 17.84 3.62 34.69
CA LEU A 32 16.54 2.98 34.90
C LEU A 32 15.42 4.01 35.08
N ARG A 33 15.65 5.04 35.91
CA ARG A 33 14.69 6.13 36.11
C ARG A 33 14.28 6.79 34.79
N HIS A 34 15.24 7.11 33.92
CA HIS A 34 14.94 7.77 32.65
C HIS A 34 14.30 6.82 31.63
N LEU A 35 14.66 5.53 31.62
CA LEU A 35 13.97 4.53 30.81
C LEU A 35 12.50 4.39 31.22
N VAL A 36 12.22 4.36 32.53
CA VAL A 36 10.85 4.30 33.05
C VAL A 36 10.07 5.56 32.67
N ILE A 37 10.64 6.75 32.85
CA ILE A 37 10.00 8.01 32.45
C ILE A 37 9.68 8.00 30.96
N ALA A 38 10.63 7.61 30.11
CA ALA A 38 10.43 7.54 28.66
C ALA A 38 9.33 6.54 28.26
N GLY A 39 9.31 5.36 28.90
CA GLY A 39 8.29 4.34 28.66
C GLY A 39 6.88 4.80 29.07
N VAL A 40 6.75 5.39 30.27
CA VAL A 40 5.47 5.94 30.76
C VAL A 40 4.99 7.08 29.87
N ALA A 41 5.86 8.01 29.49
CA ALA A 41 5.51 9.12 28.62
C ALA A 41 5.04 8.61 27.23
N SER A 42 5.75 7.64 26.66
CA SER A 42 5.39 7.04 25.37
C SER A 42 4.05 6.31 25.42
N ALA A 43 3.79 5.54 26.48
CA ALA A 43 2.50 4.87 26.69
C ALA A 43 1.36 5.89 26.85
N ALA A 44 1.55 6.94 27.66
CA ALA A 44 0.55 7.99 27.86
C ALA A 44 0.23 8.72 26.54
N THR A 45 1.26 9.10 25.77
CA THR A 45 1.09 9.70 24.44
C THR A 45 0.35 8.75 23.50
N PHE A 46 0.70 7.46 23.46
CA PHE A 46 0.03 6.48 22.60
C PHE A 46 -1.47 6.41 22.87
N PHE A 47 -1.89 6.28 24.13
CA PHE A 47 -3.30 6.19 24.49
C PHE A 47 -4.04 7.53 24.30
N LEU A 48 -3.39 8.66 24.61
CA LEU A 48 -3.97 9.99 24.41
C LEU A 48 -4.29 10.28 22.93
N PHE A 49 -3.40 9.86 22.02
CA PHE A 49 -3.56 10.06 20.57
C PHE A 49 -4.19 8.88 19.84
N SER A 50 -4.59 7.82 20.55
CA SER A 50 -5.28 6.65 19.99
C SER A 50 -6.60 6.37 20.72
N PRO A 51 -7.54 7.35 20.76
CA PRO A 51 -8.75 7.24 21.57
C PRO A 51 -9.61 6.03 21.20
N PHE A 52 -9.63 5.61 19.93
CA PHE A 52 -10.40 4.44 19.47
C PHE A 52 -9.93 3.10 20.05
N ILE A 53 -8.68 2.99 20.51
CA ILE A 53 -8.21 1.79 21.22
C ILE A 53 -8.93 1.66 22.57
N VAL A 54 -9.26 2.80 23.19
CA VAL A 54 -9.95 2.84 24.48
C VAL A 54 -11.47 2.80 24.29
N VAL A 55 -11.99 3.52 23.30
CA VAL A 55 -13.44 3.62 23.04
C VAL A 55 -14.00 2.33 22.42
N GLU A 56 -13.25 1.67 21.53
CA GLU A 56 -13.69 0.45 20.83
C GLU A 56 -12.60 -0.64 20.85
N PRO A 57 -12.26 -1.21 22.01
CA PRO A 57 -11.12 -2.13 22.16
C PRO A 57 -11.26 -3.41 21.33
N LEU A 58 -12.47 -3.94 21.17
CA LEU A 58 -12.73 -5.15 20.37
C LEU A 58 -12.55 -4.88 18.87
N THR A 59 -13.05 -3.73 18.38
CA THR A 59 -12.83 -3.30 16.99
C THR A 59 -11.33 -3.10 16.74
N ALA A 60 -10.64 -2.39 17.65
CA ALA A 60 -9.21 -2.16 17.55
C ALA A 60 -8.42 -3.48 17.53
N TRP A 61 -8.74 -4.43 18.42
CA TRP A 61 -8.08 -5.74 18.45
C TRP A 61 -8.27 -6.51 17.14
N ARG A 62 -9.50 -6.58 16.65
CA ARG A 62 -9.82 -7.24 15.37
C ARG A 62 -9.06 -6.62 14.20
N ASP A 63 -8.96 -5.30 14.15
CA ASP A 63 -8.26 -4.58 13.08
C ASP A 63 -6.74 -4.83 13.16
N ILE A 64 -6.16 -4.91 14.37
CA ILE A 64 -4.75 -5.27 14.58
C ILE A 64 -4.48 -6.69 14.10
N THR A 65 -5.31 -7.66 14.50
CA THR A 65 -5.13 -9.06 14.13
C THR A 65 -5.27 -9.25 12.62
N ALA A 66 -6.30 -8.66 12.01
CA ALA A 66 -6.51 -8.72 10.56
C ALA A 66 -5.35 -8.08 9.78
N ASN A 67 -4.83 -6.94 10.25
CA ASN A 67 -3.68 -6.31 9.60
C ASN A 67 -2.40 -7.14 9.75
N ARG A 68 -2.17 -7.77 10.91
CA ARG A 68 -1.05 -8.69 11.13
C ARG A 68 -1.12 -9.89 10.18
N GLU A 69 -2.27 -10.53 10.08
CA GLU A 69 -2.48 -11.70 9.20
C GLU A 69 -2.15 -11.38 7.73
N ILE A 70 -2.53 -10.17 7.29
CA ILE A 70 -2.30 -9.74 5.91
C ILE A 70 -0.84 -9.35 5.67
N VAL A 71 -0.24 -8.56 6.57
CA VAL A 71 1.07 -7.93 6.33
C VAL A 71 2.23 -8.83 6.71
N VAL A 72 2.12 -9.56 7.81
CA VAL A 72 3.20 -10.36 8.40
C VAL A 72 3.02 -11.83 8.05
N ASP A 73 1.87 -12.42 8.38
CA ASP A 73 1.73 -13.88 8.29
C ASP A 73 1.83 -14.38 6.84
N ARG A 74 1.28 -13.64 5.87
CA ARG A 74 1.47 -13.93 4.42
C ARG A 74 2.92 -13.86 3.96
N ALA A 75 3.70 -12.93 4.50
CA ALA A 75 5.10 -12.78 4.13
C ALA A 75 5.96 -13.90 4.74
N VAL A 76 5.73 -14.19 6.02
CA VAL A 76 6.44 -15.22 6.78
C VAL A 76 6.08 -16.63 6.30
N ALA A 77 4.89 -16.84 5.72
CA ALA A 77 4.53 -18.11 5.07
C ALA A 77 5.53 -18.53 3.97
N THR A 78 6.25 -17.58 3.38
CA THR A 78 7.30 -17.88 2.39
C THR A 78 8.68 -18.12 3.02
N GLY A 79 8.82 -17.92 4.33
CA GLY A 79 10.06 -18.01 5.11
C GLY A 79 10.44 -16.67 5.76
N ALA A 80 10.86 -16.70 7.02
CA ALA A 80 11.33 -15.51 7.74
C ALA A 80 12.52 -14.85 7.01
N PHE A 81 12.54 -13.52 6.96
CA PHE A 81 13.57 -12.72 6.29
C PHE A 81 13.77 -12.95 4.78
N ARG A 82 12.99 -13.83 4.13
CA ARG A 82 13.13 -14.11 2.68
C ARG A 82 12.99 -12.85 1.80
N PRO A 83 12.08 -11.90 2.11
CA PRO A 83 12.03 -10.59 1.46
C PRO A 83 13.28 -9.70 1.58
N ALA A 84 14.25 -10.00 2.45
CA ALA A 84 15.37 -9.10 2.74
C ALA A 84 16.15 -8.69 1.49
N TRP A 85 16.48 -9.66 0.64
CA TRP A 85 17.19 -9.39 -0.61
C TRP A 85 16.39 -8.48 -1.54
N ARG A 86 15.07 -8.68 -1.60
CA ARG A 86 14.17 -7.85 -2.42
C ARG A 86 14.13 -6.41 -1.91
N TYR A 87 14.14 -6.17 -0.60
CA TYR A 87 14.28 -4.82 -0.06
C TYR A 87 15.64 -4.18 -0.34
N LEU A 88 16.75 -4.94 -0.28
CA LEU A 88 18.07 -4.43 -0.66
C LEU A 88 18.11 -4.04 -2.14
N GLN A 89 17.51 -4.85 -3.01
CA GLN A 89 17.34 -4.52 -4.43
C GLN A 89 16.53 -3.23 -4.62
N MET A 90 15.38 -3.09 -3.93
CA MET A 90 14.58 -1.86 -3.98
C MET A 90 15.32 -0.64 -3.45
N LEU A 91 16.11 -0.80 -2.38
CA LEU A 91 16.92 0.29 -1.82
C LEU A 91 17.95 0.77 -2.85
N TRP A 92 18.63 -0.19 -3.49
CA TRP A 92 19.66 0.08 -4.50
C TRP A 92 19.09 0.63 -5.81
N GLN A 93 17.99 0.08 -6.31
CA GLN A 93 17.49 0.35 -7.67
C GLN A 93 16.32 1.34 -7.72
N ASP A 94 15.48 1.40 -6.68
CA ASP A 94 14.16 2.03 -6.76
C ASP A 94 13.96 3.23 -5.83
N SER A 95 14.75 3.35 -4.76
CA SER A 95 14.44 4.30 -3.67
C SER A 95 15.25 5.61 -3.72
N ILE A 96 16.58 5.55 -3.64
CA ILE A 96 17.43 6.76 -3.49
C ILE A 96 18.62 6.79 -4.45
N SER A 97 18.66 5.89 -5.44
CA SER A 97 19.73 5.67 -6.43
C SER A 97 21.04 5.04 -5.91
N PRO A 98 21.76 4.25 -6.75
CA PRO A 98 22.99 3.56 -6.36
C PRO A 98 24.11 4.45 -5.79
N PRO A 99 24.41 5.65 -6.34
CA PRO A 99 25.48 6.50 -5.80
C PRO A 99 25.26 6.90 -4.34
N ILE A 100 24.02 7.25 -3.98
CA ILE A 100 23.68 7.64 -2.60
C ILE A 100 23.77 6.43 -1.67
N VAL A 101 23.29 5.25 -2.10
CA VAL A 101 23.40 4.03 -1.29
C VAL A 101 24.87 3.66 -1.06
N GLY A 102 25.71 3.70 -2.11
CA GLY A 102 27.14 3.43 -1.98
C GLY A 102 27.85 4.38 -1.02
N LEU A 103 27.61 5.69 -1.14
CA LEU A 103 28.14 6.69 -0.22
C LEU A 103 27.60 6.51 1.21
N GLY A 104 26.35 6.10 1.35
CA GLY A 104 25.73 5.78 2.64
C GLY A 104 26.41 4.60 3.34
N LEU A 105 26.72 3.53 2.60
CA LEU A 105 27.46 2.38 3.15
C LEU A 105 28.88 2.77 3.58
N ILE A 106 29.61 3.51 2.74
CA ILE A 106 30.96 4.02 3.09
C ILE A 106 30.88 4.90 4.34
N GLY A 107 29.86 5.74 4.44
CA GLY A 107 29.70 6.68 5.54
C GLY A 107 29.36 6.00 6.86
N ALA A 108 28.53 4.97 6.81
CA ALA A 108 28.21 4.15 7.96
C ALA A 108 29.46 3.44 8.49
N LEU A 109 30.25 2.80 7.62
CA LEU A 109 31.50 2.13 7.98
C LEU A 109 32.54 3.11 8.52
N TRP A 110 32.73 4.25 7.85
CA TRP A 110 33.67 5.28 8.28
C TRP A 110 33.27 5.88 9.64
N MET A 111 31.99 6.21 9.83
CA MET A 111 31.52 6.70 11.13
C MET A 111 31.69 5.64 12.22
N PHE A 112 31.43 4.37 11.92
CA PHE A 112 31.59 3.28 12.88
C PHE A 112 33.04 3.14 13.35
N TRP A 113 34.02 3.22 12.44
CA TRP A 113 35.45 3.18 12.81
C TRP A 113 35.92 4.41 13.59
N LYS A 114 35.34 5.59 13.32
CA LYS A 114 35.76 6.85 13.96
C LYS A 114 35.07 7.12 15.29
N ASP A 115 33.78 6.80 15.40
CA ASP A 115 32.89 7.12 16.52
C ASP A 115 31.75 6.09 16.58
N TRP A 116 32.10 4.88 17.03
CA TRP A 116 31.17 3.75 17.06
C TRP A 116 29.89 4.00 17.88
N PRO A 117 29.89 4.72 19.04
CA PRO A 117 28.65 4.99 19.75
C PRO A 117 27.69 5.84 18.93
N ARG A 118 28.20 6.89 18.25
CA ARG A 118 27.36 7.73 17.38
C ARG A 118 26.84 6.95 16.17
N ALA A 119 27.69 6.13 15.55
CA ALA A 119 27.27 5.28 14.44
C ALA A 119 26.19 4.28 14.88
N LEU A 120 26.38 3.62 16.03
CA LEU A 120 25.42 2.67 16.57
C LEU A 120 24.08 3.35 16.88
N LEU A 121 24.09 4.53 17.51
CA LEU A 121 22.88 5.30 17.77
C LEU A 121 22.06 5.56 16.49
N LEU A 122 22.73 5.93 15.40
CA LEU A 122 22.10 6.18 14.11
C LEU A 122 21.68 4.90 13.37
N LEU A 123 22.36 3.77 13.61
CA LEU A 123 22.07 2.48 12.97
C LEU A 123 20.97 1.69 13.67
N LEU A 124 20.75 1.88 14.98
CA LEU A 124 19.77 1.11 15.76
C LEU A 124 18.36 1.19 15.17
N PHE A 125 17.91 2.38 14.75
CA PHE A 125 16.61 2.54 14.09
C PHE A 125 16.55 1.83 12.73
N PRO A 126 17.35 2.20 11.71
CA PRO A 126 17.21 1.62 10.38
C PRO A 126 17.48 0.11 10.37
N LEU A 127 18.37 -0.43 11.20
CA LEU A 127 18.63 -1.87 11.25
C LEU A 127 17.48 -2.66 11.88
N SER A 128 16.94 -2.20 13.01
CA SER A 128 15.81 -2.87 13.66
C SER A 128 14.55 -2.78 12.82
N PHE A 129 14.31 -1.62 12.21
CA PHE A 129 13.19 -1.43 11.31
C PHE A 129 13.35 -2.25 10.01
N PHE A 130 14.57 -2.32 9.45
CA PHE A 130 14.86 -3.19 8.31
C PHE A 130 14.55 -4.65 8.65
N ALA A 131 15.06 -5.15 9.79
CA ALA A 131 14.79 -6.50 10.27
C ALA A 131 13.27 -6.77 10.38
N PHE A 132 12.48 -5.81 10.84
CA PHE A 132 11.02 -5.94 10.84
C PHE A 132 10.42 -6.02 9.43
N ILE A 133 10.69 -5.06 8.54
CA ILE A 133 10.06 -5.01 7.22
C ILE A 133 10.44 -6.21 6.35
N THR A 134 11.60 -6.83 6.59
CA THR A 134 12.00 -8.07 5.90
C THR A 134 11.10 -9.27 6.22
N ASN A 135 10.20 -9.14 7.18
CA ASN A 135 9.15 -10.11 7.51
C ASN A 135 7.76 -9.65 7.04
N THR A 136 7.71 -8.72 6.09
CA THR A 136 6.47 -8.19 5.50
C THR A 136 6.46 -8.36 3.98
N VAL A 137 5.28 -8.21 3.37
CA VAL A 137 5.15 -8.26 1.91
C VAL A 137 5.96 -7.11 1.29
N PRO A 138 6.86 -7.38 0.33
CA PRO A 138 7.69 -6.36 -0.31
C PRO A 138 6.87 -5.17 -0.83
N ALA A 139 7.20 -3.97 -0.35
CA ALA A 139 6.63 -2.71 -0.81
C ALA A 139 7.65 -1.59 -0.63
N SER A 140 7.94 -0.83 -1.69
CA SER A 140 8.99 0.20 -1.69
C SER A 140 8.79 1.26 -0.61
N ARG A 141 7.55 1.65 -0.34
CA ARG A 141 7.19 2.63 0.72
C ARG A 141 7.68 2.26 2.12
N TYR A 142 7.93 0.98 2.41
CA TYR A 142 8.47 0.57 3.70
C TYR A 142 9.94 0.95 3.88
N LEU A 143 10.64 1.35 2.81
CA LEU A 143 11.99 1.89 2.91
C LEU A 143 12.00 3.37 3.29
N ASN A 144 10.88 4.11 3.18
CA ASN A 144 10.84 5.56 3.44
C ASN A 144 11.46 5.96 4.79
N PRO A 145 11.23 5.24 5.92
CA PRO A 145 11.89 5.57 7.19
C PRO A 145 13.42 5.34 7.20
N ILE A 146 13.95 4.49 6.32
CA ILE A 146 15.39 4.17 6.24
C ILE A 146 16.14 5.21 5.41
N LEU A 147 15.50 5.77 4.37
CA LEU A 147 16.14 6.69 3.41
C LEU A 147 16.85 7.90 4.06
N PRO A 148 16.29 8.57 5.09
CA PRO A 148 16.98 9.68 5.75
C PRO A 148 18.33 9.28 6.37
N PHE A 149 18.45 8.06 6.91
CA PHE A 149 19.70 7.57 7.50
C PHE A 149 20.74 7.27 6.41
N VAL A 150 20.31 6.68 5.30
CA VAL A 150 21.20 6.46 4.14
C VAL A 150 21.73 7.80 3.61
N ALA A 151 20.86 8.79 3.46
CA ALA A 151 21.25 10.15 3.05
C ALA A 151 22.19 10.81 4.06
N LEU A 152 21.94 10.66 5.36
CA LEU A 152 22.80 11.18 6.42
C LEU A 152 24.22 10.59 6.36
N PHE A 153 24.33 9.27 6.19
CA PHE A 153 25.64 8.64 6.03
C PHE A 153 26.33 9.03 4.72
N ALA A 154 25.57 9.19 3.62
CA ALA A 154 26.14 9.68 2.36
C ALA A 154 26.70 11.11 2.51
N ALA A 155 25.96 11.99 3.20
CA ALA A 155 26.40 13.34 3.51
C ALA A 155 27.65 13.35 4.42
N TRP A 156 27.71 12.45 5.41
CA TRP A 156 28.90 12.24 6.22
C TRP A 156 30.12 11.88 5.36
N THR A 157 29.99 10.94 4.43
CA THR A 157 31.09 10.57 3.51
C THR A 157 31.60 11.77 2.72
N LEU A 158 30.70 12.51 2.08
CA LEU A 158 31.07 13.66 1.24
C LEU A 158 31.71 14.78 2.06
N SER A 159 31.13 15.12 3.22
CA SER A 159 31.66 16.18 4.09
C SER A 159 33.04 15.83 4.65
N GLN A 160 33.21 14.60 5.11
CA GLN A 160 34.48 14.13 5.65
C GLN A 160 35.57 14.02 4.57
N ALA A 161 35.22 13.58 3.35
CA ALA A 161 36.15 13.57 2.22
C ALA A 161 36.54 14.99 1.81
N ALA A 162 35.58 15.90 1.67
CA ALA A 162 35.83 17.29 1.31
C ALA A 162 36.77 17.97 2.31
N ALA A 163 36.56 17.75 3.62
CA ALA A 163 37.45 18.25 4.66
C ALA A 163 38.85 17.63 4.58
N ARG A 164 38.95 16.31 4.36
CA ARG A 164 40.23 15.58 4.28
C ARG A 164 41.11 16.01 3.10
N PHE A 165 40.48 16.37 1.98
CA PHE A 165 41.16 16.78 0.74
C PHE A 165 41.12 18.29 0.49
N ARG A 166 40.58 19.08 1.42
CA ARG A 166 40.44 20.55 1.30
C ARG A 166 39.76 20.99 0.00
N VAL A 167 38.71 20.26 -0.38
CA VAL A 167 37.95 20.50 -1.61
C VAL A 167 37.28 21.87 -1.54
N ALA A 168 37.36 22.66 -2.62
CA ALA A 168 36.68 23.95 -2.69
C ALA A 168 35.15 23.80 -2.57
N THR A 169 34.50 24.76 -1.92
CA THR A 169 33.04 24.70 -1.62
C THR A 169 32.17 24.46 -2.86
N TRP A 170 32.52 25.06 -4.00
CA TRP A 170 31.77 24.88 -5.25
C TRP A 170 31.89 23.46 -5.82
N LEU A 171 33.07 22.82 -5.70
CA LEU A 171 33.28 21.42 -6.10
C LEU A 171 32.48 20.47 -5.20
N PHE A 172 32.43 20.76 -3.90
CA PHE A 172 31.60 20.00 -2.96
C PHE A 172 30.12 20.01 -3.38
N TRP A 173 29.55 21.21 -3.63
CA TRP A 173 28.17 21.32 -4.09
C TRP A 173 27.94 20.74 -5.48
N GLY A 174 28.93 20.83 -6.38
CA GLY A 174 28.90 20.14 -7.66
C GLY A 174 28.80 18.62 -7.52
N ALA A 175 29.57 18.03 -6.60
CA ALA A 175 29.51 16.60 -6.29
C ALA A 175 28.17 16.19 -5.66
N VAL A 176 27.64 16.99 -4.72
CA VAL A 176 26.32 16.77 -4.13
C VAL A 176 25.24 16.78 -5.22
N GLY A 177 25.26 17.80 -6.09
CA GLY A 177 24.33 17.89 -7.22
C GLY A 177 24.42 16.68 -8.14
N LEU A 178 25.64 16.30 -8.55
CA LEU A 178 25.87 15.15 -9.43
C LEU A 178 25.32 13.84 -8.84
N VAL A 179 25.55 13.59 -7.55
CA VAL A 179 25.05 12.41 -6.84
C VAL A 179 23.52 12.42 -6.69
N ALA A 180 22.91 13.60 -6.56
CA ALA A 180 21.47 13.76 -6.40
C ALA A 180 20.68 13.69 -7.71
N ILE A 181 21.29 13.98 -8.86
CA ILE A 181 20.61 14.02 -10.17
C ILE A 181 19.79 12.75 -10.46
N PRO A 182 20.31 11.51 -10.31
CA PRO A 182 19.53 10.32 -10.62
C PRO A 182 18.28 10.17 -9.76
N ALA A 183 18.39 10.44 -8.46
CA ALA A 183 17.27 10.39 -7.52
C ALA A 183 16.22 11.48 -7.85
N ALA A 184 16.68 12.71 -8.14
CA ALA A 184 15.79 13.80 -8.55
C ALA A 184 15.05 13.48 -9.87
N ALA A 185 15.77 12.99 -10.88
CA ALA A 185 15.17 12.58 -12.15
C ALA A 185 14.14 11.45 -11.98
N GLN A 186 14.43 10.47 -11.12
CA GLN A 186 13.50 9.40 -10.80
C GLN A 186 12.26 9.91 -10.08
N SER A 187 12.42 10.81 -9.10
CA SER A 187 11.31 11.45 -8.38
C SER A 187 10.41 12.23 -9.34
N ILE A 188 10.99 13.06 -10.20
CA ILE A 188 10.24 13.84 -11.20
C ILE A 188 9.48 12.91 -12.15
N ARG A 189 10.13 11.86 -12.67
CA ARG A 189 9.49 10.89 -13.56
C ARG A 189 8.33 10.16 -12.86
N ALA A 190 8.52 9.75 -11.60
CA ALA A 190 7.48 9.09 -10.82
C ALA A 190 6.29 10.03 -10.57
N ASP A 191 6.54 11.28 -10.22
CA ASP A 191 5.49 12.28 -10.00
C ASP A 191 4.69 12.55 -11.28
N LEU A 192 5.38 12.74 -12.41
CA LEU A 192 4.73 12.94 -13.71
C LEU A 192 3.87 11.73 -14.12
N PHE A 193 4.31 10.52 -13.79
CA PHE A 193 3.56 9.29 -14.04
C PHE A 193 2.34 9.17 -13.10
N ILE A 194 2.50 9.44 -11.82
CA ILE A 194 1.43 9.35 -10.81
C ILE A 194 0.35 10.41 -11.03
N ARG A 195 0.70 11.56 -11.64
CA ARG A 195 -0.28 12.59 -12.04
C ARG A 195 -1.20 12.15 -13.18
N GLN A 196 -0.90 11.07 -13.88
CA GLN A 196 -1.79 10.54 -14.92
C GLN A 196 -3.05 9.93 -14.29
N ALA A 197 -4.17 10.00 -14.99
CA ALA A 197 -5.41 9.37 -14.54
C ALA A 197 -5.23 7.84 -14.41
N ASP A 198 -5.48 7.31 -13.22
CA ASP A 198 -5.49 5.86 -12.97
C ASP A 198 -6.61 5.19 -13.77
N THR A 199 -6.35 4.01 -14.33
CA THR A 199 -7.35 3.25 -15.10
C THR A 199 -8.64 2.99 -14.34
N ARG A 200 -8.58 2.88 -13.00
CA ARG A 200 -9.77 2.74 -12.13
C ARG A 200 -10.58 4.02 -12.09
N SER A 201 -9.94 5.19 -12.02
CA SER A 201 -10.63 6.48 -12.06
C SER A 201 -11.24 6.74 -13.45
N MET A 202 -10.57 6.31 -14.51
CA MET A 202 -11.16 6.36 -15.86
C MET A 202 -12.38 5.44 -15.99
N ALA A 203 -12.28 4.22 -15.46
CA ALA A 203 -13.39 3.28 -15.44
C ALA A 203 -14.56 3.78 -14.57
N GLN A 204 -14.26 4.43 -13.44
CA GLN A 204 -15.27 5.08 -12.60
C GLN A 204 -16.02 6.14 -13.40
N ALA A 205 -15.31 7.08 -14.03
CA ALA A 205 -15.93 8.13 -14.84
C ALA A 205 -16.76 7.55 -16.01
N TYR A 206 -16.35 6.42 -16.57
CA TYR A 206 -17.13 5.71 -17.58
C TYR A 206 -18.42 5.13 -16.99
N VAL A 207 -18.35 4.43 -15.85
CA VAL A 207 -19.52 3.88 -15.15
C VAL A 207 -20.51 5.00 -14.81
N GLU A 208 -20.03 6.09 -14.18
CA GLU A 208 -20.86 7.22 -13.77
C GLU A 208 -21.59 7.91 -14.92
N ARG A 209 -21.01 7.89 -16.13
CA ARG A 209 -21.59 8.52 -17.31
C ARG A 209 -22.54 7.62 -18.10
N HIS A 210 -22.29 6.31 -18.12
CA HIS A 210 -22.99 5.39 -19.03
C HIS A 210 -23.95 4.44 -18.32
N PHE A 211 -23.76 4.18 -17.02
CA PHE A 211 -24.62 3.25 -16.30
C PHE A 211 -25.80 4.00 -15.68
N PRO A 212 -27.03 3.50 -15.85
CA PRO A 212 -28.18 4.03 -15.13
C PRO A 212 -27.94 3.97 -13.61
N ALA A 213 -28.25 5.05 -12.91
CA ALA A 213 -28.25 5.05 -11.46
C ALA A 213 -29.19 3.97 -10.92
N GLY A 214 -28.80 3.32 -9.82
CA GLY A 214 -29.53 2.18 -9.24
C GLY A 214 -29.29 0.83 -9.93
N SER A 215 -28.55 0.78 -11.05
CA SER A 215 -28.18 -0.50 -11.65
C SER A 215 -27.34 -1.36 -10.71
N THR A 216 -27.46 -2.69 -10.85
CA THR A 216 -26.63 -3.64 -10.09
C THR A 216 -25.33 -3.89 -10.84
N VAL A 217 -24.21 -3.67 -10.16
CA VAL A 217 -22.86 -3.79 -10.73
C VAL A 217 -22.05 -4.80 -9.92
N LEU A 218 -21.52 -5.84 -10.58
CA LEU A 218 -20.52 -6.71 -10.01
C LEU A 218 -19.14 -6.05 -10.10
N ILE A 219 -18.44 -5.92 -8.98
CA ILE A 219 -17.08 -5.38 -8.91
C ILE A 219 -16.17 -6.29 -8.08
N GLN A 220 -14.86 -6.10 -8.15
CA GLN A 220 -13.91 -6.76 -7.25
C GLN A 220 -13.52 -5.84 -6.09
N PRO A 221 -13.16 -6.38 -4.91
CA PRO A 221 -12.57 -5.58 -3.85
C PRO A 221 -11.36 -4.76 -4.35
N TYR A 222 -11.31 -3.50 -3.95
CA TYR A 222 -10.25 -2.56 -4.35
C TYR A 222 -10.10 -2.42 -5.89
N SER A 223 -11.19 -2.50 -6.65
CA SER A 223 -11.23 -2.18 -8.09
C SER A 223 -11.60 -0.71 -8.32
N VAL A 224 -12.76 -0.44 -8.91
CA VAL A 224 -13.25 0.88 -9.30
C VAL A 224 -14.06 1.48 -8.14
N PRO A 225 -13.73 2.70 -7.67
CA PRO A 225 -14.37 3.30 -6.50
C PRO A 225 -15.73 3.92 -6.85
N VAL A 226 -16.72 3.09 -7.14
CA VAL A 226 -18.11 3.52 -7.39
C VAL A 226 -18.89 3.63 -6.08
N THR A 227 -19.80 4.60 -6.02
CA THR A 227 -20.65 4.84 -4.84
C THR A 227 -21.71 3.74 -4.68
N PRO A 228 -21.78 3.03 -3.53
CA PRO A 228 -22.87 2.12 -3.25
C PRO A 228 -24.17 2.89 -3.01
N SER A 229 -25.28 2.42 -3.56
CA SER A 229 -26.61 2.97 -3.28
C SER A 229 -26.97 2.78 -1.80
N ARG A 230 -27.81 3.69 -1.29
CA ARG A 230 -28.33 3.63 0.08
C ARG A 230 -28.97 2.26 0.35
N ASP A 231 -29.84 1.81 -0.54
CA ASP A 231 -30.54 0.53 -0.41
C ASP A 231 -29.58 -0.67 -0.47
N GLY A 232 -28.58 -0.63 -1.35
CA GLY A 232 -27.56 -1.69 -1.43
C GLY A 232 -26.69 -1.77 -0.17
N LEU A 233 -26.37 -0.62 0.43
CA LEU A 233 -25.64 -0.58 1.70
C LEU A 233 -26.51 -1.13 2.86
N VAL A 234 -27.78 -0.74 2.94
CA VAL A 234 -28.73 -1.27 3.92
C VAL A 234 -28.91 -2.78 3.78
N GLU A 235 -29.04 -3.28 2.54
CA GLU A 235 -29.13 -4.71 2.23
C GLU A 235 -27.91 -5.47 2.76
N ALA A 236 -26.70 -4.99 2.46
CA ALA A 236 -25.46 -5.62 2.89
C ALA A 236 -25.33 -5.65 4.42
N LEU A 237 -25.58 -4.52 5.08
CA LEU A 237 -25.48 -4.40 6.53
C LEU A 237 -26.52 -5.28 7.24
N THR A 238 -27.76 -5.30 6.76
CA THR A 238 -28.82 -6.14 7.33
C THR A 238 -28.48 -7.61 7.16
N ARG A 239 -27.99 -8.02 5.98
CA ARG A 239 -27.58 -9.41 5.71
C ARG A 239 -26.44 -9.86 6.61
N ASN A 240 -25.44 -9.02 6.85
CA ASN A 240 -24.21 -9.41 7.54
C ASN A 240 -24.24 -9.15 9.06
N LEU A 241 -25.04 -8.18 9.51
CA LEU A 241 -25.13 -7.77 10.93
C LEU A 241 -26.51 -8.02 11.55
N GLY A 242 -27.49 -8.46 10.76
CA GLY A 242 -28.88 -8.66 11.17
C GLY A 242 -29.71 -7.38 11.23
N ARG A 243 -29.08 -6.22 11.52
CA ARG A 243 -29.75 -4.90 11.59
C ARG A 243 -28.78 -3.77 11.30
N VAL A 244 -29.29 -2.66 10.76
CA VAL A 244 -28.48 -1.51 10.34
C VAL A 244 -27.87 -0.77 11.52
N GLU A 245 -28.54 -0.73 12.68
CA GLU A 245 -28.08 -0.02 13.89
C GLU A 245 -26.84 -0.67 14.51
N ALA A 246 -26.53 -1.93 14.16
CA ALA A 246 -25.30 -2.60 14.58
C ALA A 246 -24.09 -2.18 13.74
N ALA A 247 -24.29 -1.43 12.65
CA ALA A 247 -23.21 -0.93 11.81
C ALA A 247 -22.40 0.15 12.54
N SER A 248 -21.10 0.19 12.26
CA SER A 248 -20.18 1.17 12.87
C SER A 248 -20.56 2.61 12.56
N ALA A 249 -20.05 3.56 13.37
CA ALA A 249 -20.31 4.99 13.21
C ALA A 249 -20.03 5.50 11.78
N LYS A 250 -19.04 4.93 11.09
CA LYS A 250 -18.75 5.23 9.67
C LYS A 250 -19.97 5.00 8.78
N PHE A 251 -20.63 3.85 8.90
CA PHE A 251 -21.77 3.50 8.05
C PHE A 251 -23.02 4.27 8.45
N GLN A 252 -23.21 4.57 9.73
CA GLN A 252 -24.28 5.45 10.19
C GLN A 252 -24.17 6.85 9.56
N LEU A 253 -22.95 7.43 9.56
CA LEU A 253 -22.69 8.73 8.93
C LEU A 253 -22.90 8.70 7.41
N GLN A 254 -22.52 7.61 6.75
CA GLN A 254 -22.76 7.45 5.31
C GLN A 254 -24.26 7.36 5.00
N LEU A 255 -25.01 6.62 5.82
CA LEU A 255 -26.47 6.51 5.69
C LEU A 255 -27.19 7.79 6.11
N SER A 256 -26.60 8.68 6.91
CA SER A 256 -27.23 9.96 7.26
C SER A 256 -27.09 11.05 6.19
N LEU A 257 -26.36 10.80 5.09
CA LEU A 257 -26.16 11.79 4.03
C LEU A 257 -27.48 12.13 3.32
N ASP A 258 -27.81 13.42 3.28
CA ASP A 258 -28.97 13.98 2.60
C ASP A 258 -28.60 15.27 1.84
N PRO A 259 -28.68 15.29 0.48
CA PRO A 259 -29.05 14.18 -0.37
C PRO A 259 -27.98 13.07 -0.37
N TYR A 260 -28.41 11.83 -0.55
CA TYR A 260 -27.47 10.71 -0.72
C TYR A 260 -26.72 10.86 -2.06
N PRO A 261 -25.41 10.55 -2.13
CA PRO A 261 -24.62 10.78 -3.34
C PRO A 261 -25.18 10.05 -4.58
N SER A 262 -25.17 10.75 -5.72
CA SER A 262 -25.66 10.27 -7.01
C SER A 262 -24.64 10.61 -8.12
N PRO A 263 -24.38 9.71 -9.10
CA PRO A 263 -24.99 8.39 -9.24
C PRO A 263 -24.51 7.40 -8.18
N SER A 264 -25.35 6.41 -7.85
CA SER A 264 -25.01 5.31 -6.96
C SER A 264 -25.60 4.00 -7.45
N TYR A 265 -24.99 2.88 -7.04
CA TYR A 265 -25.21 1.58 -7.65
C TYR A 265 -25.40 0.50 -6.59
N ARG A 266 -26.20 -0.52 -6.88
CA ARG A 266 -26.24 -1.71 -6.03
C ARG A 266 -25.00 -2.55 -6.32
N LEU A 267 -24.09 -2.67 -5.36
CA LEU A 267 -22.80 -3.33 -5.58
C LEU A 267 -22.81 -4.78 -5.09
N ILE A 268 -22.38 -5.68 -5.98
CA ILE A 268 -22.07 -7.07 -5.65
C ILE A 268 -20.56 -7.26 -5.81
N PHE A 269 -19.93 -7.99 -4.90
CA PHE A 269 -18.49 -8.16 -4.86
C PHE A 269 -18.09 -9.57 -5.27
N LEU A 270 -17.16 -9.68 -6.21
CA LEU A 270 -16.54 -10.94 -6.59
C LEU A 270 -15.42 -11.29 -5.60
N GLY A 271 -15.59 -12.36 -4.82
CA GLY A 271 -14.61 -12.85 -3.84
C GLY A 271 -15.25 -13.71 -2.75
N ARG A 272 -14.43 -14.35 -1.91
CA ARG A 272 -14.90 -15.29 -0.86
C ARG A 272 -15.37 -14.61 0.44
N GLY A 273 -15.46 -13.28 0.46
CA GLY A 273 -15.97 -12.49 1.59
C GLY A 273 -15.17 -12.57 2.90
N GLY A 274 -15.86 -12.28 4.02
CA GLY A 274 -15.44 -12.68 5.36
C GLY A 274 -15.50 -11.59 6.45
N LEU A 275 -15.14 -10.34 6.13
CA LEU A 275 -14.97 -9.30 7.16
C LEU A 275 -15.66 -7.96 6.85
N ASP A 276 -16.03 -7.72 5.59
CA ASP A 276 -16.63 -6.47 5.15
C ASP A 276 -18.15 -6.53 5.29
N ALA A 277 -18.67 -6.03 6.41
CA ALA A 277 -20.11 -6.03 6.71
C ALA A 277 -20.96 -5.25 5.67
N ASP A 278 -20.34 -4.35 4.92
CA ASP A 278 -20.96 -3.50 3.89
C ASP A 278 -20.98 -4.12 2.50
N LYS A 279 -20.59 -5.39 2.35
CA LYS A 279 -20.45 -6.03 1.03
C LYS A 279 -21.23 -7.33 0.94
N ILE A 280 -21.84 -7.54 -0.21
CA ILE A 280 -22.47 -8.80 -0.60
C ILE A 280 -21.54 -9.50 -1.58
N TYR A 281 -21.10 -10.70 -1.24
CA TYR A 281 -20.15 -11.45 -2.04
C TYR A 281 -20.80 -12.52 -2.90
N VAL A 282 -20.21 -12.77 -4.06
CA VAL A 282 -20.39 -13.97 -4.89
C VAL A 282 -19.05 -14.67 -4.95
N ASP A 283 -19.02 -15.93 -4.52
CA ASP A 283 -17.81 -16.75 -4.53
C ASP A 283 -17.43 -17.06 -5.98
N PRO A 284 -16.17 -16.85 -6.40
CA PRO A 284 -15.69 -17.27 -7.72
C PRO A 284 -15.99 -18.74 -8.05
N ALA A 285 -16.03 -19.64 -7.06
CA ALA A 285 -16.37 -21.04 -7.23
C ALA A 285 -17.83 -21.25 -7.71
N GLU A 286 -18.76 -20.36 -7.36
CA GLU A 286 -20.14 -20.39 -7.87
C GLU A 286 -20.21 -20.02 -9.36
N LEU A 287 -19.17 -19.38 -9.87
CA LEU A 287 -19.04 -18.97 -11.27
C LEU A 287 -18.24 -19.99 -12.11
N ALA A 288 -17.88 -21.14 -11.53
CA ALA A 288 -17.21 -22.23 -12.21
C ALA A 288 -18.23 -23.23 -12.78
N GLY A 289 -18.64 -23.07 -14.05
CA GLY A 289 -19.51 -24.03 -14.71
C GLY A 289 -20.14 -23.56 -16.02
N ALA A 290 -20.94 -24.43 -16.65
CA ALA A 290 -21.67 -24.11 -17.88
C ALA A 290 -22.65 -22.94 -17.69
N ASP A 291 -23.20 -22.79 -16.48
CA ASP A 291 -24.13 -21.74 -16.09
C ASP A 291 -23.48 -20.65 -15.22
N ALA A 292 -22.20 -20.35 -15.45
CA ALA A 292 -21.40 -19.42 -14.64
C ALA A 292 -22.05 -18.03 -14.42
N LEU A 293 -22.93 -17.56 -15.31
CA LEU A 293 -23.60 -16.26 -15.17
C LEU A 293 -24.94 -16.32 -14.43
N THR A 294 -25.47 -17.50 -14.15
CA THR A 294 -26.76 -17.67 -13.46
C THR A 294 -26.78 -17.08 -12.06
N PRO A 295 -25.74 -17.25 -11.21
CA PRO A 295 -25.67 -16.55 -9.92
C PRO A 295 -25.77 -15.02 -10.07
N LEU A 296 -25.11 -14.45 -11.08
CA LEU A 296 -25.13 -13.01 -11.34
C LEU A 296 -26.52 -12.54 -11.81
N ARG A 297 -27.18 -13.32 -12.67
CA ARG A 297 -28.56 -13.03 -13.12
C ARG A 297 -29.55 -13.08 -11.96
N ARG A 298 -29.43 -14.03 -11.03
CA ARG A 298 -30.26 -14.08 -9.80
C ARG A 298 -30.09 -12.84 -8.93
N HIS A 299 -28.90 -12.26 -8.90
CA HIS A 299 -28.63 -11.00 -8.21
C HIS A 299 -29.02 -9.75 -9.01
N GLY A 300 -29.58 -9.91 -10.21
CA GLY A 300 -29.97 -8.79 -11.08
C GLY A 300 -28.77 -8.00 -11.63
N VAL A 301 -27.57 -8.60 -11.66
CA VAL A 301 -26.35 -7.94 -12.15
C VAL A 301 -26.54 -7.56 -13.62
N ALA A 302 -26.48 -6.27 -13.90
CA ALA A 302 -26.56 -5.73 -15.26
C ALA A 302 -25.18 -5.55 -15.88
N PHE A 303 -24.20 -5.14 -15.06
CA PHE A 303 -22.84 -4.84 -15.48
C PHE A 303 -21.81 -5.52 -14.60
N VAL A 304 -20.65 -5.82 -15.19
CA VAL A 304 -19.51 -6.44 -14.54
C VAL A 304 -18.28 -5.61 -14.81
N VAL A 305 -17.58 -5.19 -13.74
CA VAL A 305 -16.34 -4.41 -13.80
C VAL A 305 -15.20 -5.24 -13.24
N LEU A 306 -14.34 -5.72 -14.11
CA LEU A 306 -13.24 -6.61 -13.77
C LEU A 306 -11.89 -5.92 -13.85
N LYS A 307 -11.13 -6.08 -12.78
CA LYS A 307 -9.72 -5.78 -12.72
C LYS A 307 -8.94 -7.03 -13.14
N ARG A 308 -8.13 -6.90 -14.18
CA ARG A 308 -7.25 -7.95 -14.70
C ARG A 308 -5.83 -7.74 -14.18
N TYR A 309 -5.23 -8.81 -13.69
CA TYR A 309 -3.80 -8.91 -13.45
C TYR A 309 -3.15 -9.65 -14.63
N ASN A 310 -1.83 -9.53 -14.78
CA ASN A 310 -1.12 -10.14 -15.90
C ASN A 310 -1.11 -11.68 -15.84
N GLY A 311 -1.18 -12.23 -14.62
CA GLY A 311 -1.32 -13.68 -14.43
C GLY A 311 -2.76 -14.12 -14.71
N ALA A 312 -2.91 -15.25 -15.41
CA ALA A 312 -4.19 -15.92 -15.49
C ALA A 312 -4.59 -16.40 -14.09
N ASP A 313 -5.70 -15.87 -13.58
CA ASP A 313 -6.34 -16.40 -12.39
C ASP A 313 -7.17 -17.61 -12.81
N SER A 314 -6.64 -18.81 -12.56
CA SER A 314 -7.26 -20.07 -12.97
C SER A 314 -8.67 -20.23 -12.40
N GLU A 315 -8.95 -19.65 -11.24
CA GLU A 315 -10.28 -19.68 -10.61
C GLU A 315 -11.29 -18.82 -11.39
N LEU A 316 -10.84 -17.71 -11.97
CA LEU A 316 -11.70 -16.82 -12.76
C LEU A 316 -11.81 -17.22 -14.23
N MET A 317 -10.98 -18.14 -14.74
CA MET A 317 -10.98 -18.54 -16.15
C MET A 317 -12.36 -19.00 -16.67
N PRO A 318 -13.11 -19.89 -15.97
CA PRO A 318 -14.45 -20.28 -16.42
C PRO A 318 -15.42 -19.10 -16.52
N PHE A 319 -15.37 -18.21 -15.54
CA PHE A 319 -16.20 -17.01 -15.50
C PHE A 319 -15.88 -16.05 -16.66
N LEU A 320 -14.60 -15.83 -16.94
CA LEU A 320 -14.15 -15.00 -18.05
C LEU A 320 -14.53 -15.60 -19.40
N ALA A 321 -14.45 -16.93 -19.54
CA ALA A 321 -14.92 -17.62 -20.73
C ALA A 321 -16.44 -17.41 -20.92
N ALA A 322 -17.24 -17.55 -19.86
CA ALA A 322 -18.68 -17.30 -19.91
C ALA A 322 -19.01 -15.82 -20.25
N LEU A 323 -18.28 -14.86 -19.69
CA LEU A 323 -18.40 -13.44 -20.06
C LEU A 323 -18.06 -13.20 -21.52
N SER A 324 -17.00 -13.82 -22.04
CA SER A 324 -16.61 -13.67 -23.44
C SER A 324 -17.65 -14.24 -24.42
N HIS A 325 -18.39 -15.27 -23.98
CA HIS A 325 -19.40 -15.93 -24.80
C HIS A 325 -20.76 -15.24 -24.75
N SER A 326 -21.22 -14.82 -23.56
CA SER A 326 -22.59 -14.34 -23.34
C SER A 326 -22.68 -12.85 -22.98
N GLY A 327 -21.59 -12.25 -22.53
CA GLY A 327 -21.52 -10.81 -22.22
C GLY A 327 -21.08 -9.99 -23.41
N THR A 328 -21.35 -8.68 -23.37
CA THR A 328 -20.81 -7.72 -24.33
C THR A 328 -19.78 -6.84 -23.64
N ARG A 329 -18.53 -6.84 -24.11
CA ARG A 329 -17.48 -5.96 -23.56
C ARG A 329 -17.67 -4.55 -24.10
N VAL A 330 -18.05 -3.61 -23.22
CA VAL A 330 -18.41 -2.23 -23.59
C VAL A 330 -17.25 -1.24 -23.42
N ALA A 331 -16.27 -1.54 -22.55
CA ALA A 331 -15.07 -0.73 -22.40
C ALA A 331 -13.88 -1.52 -21.87
N VAL A 332 -12.67 -1.07 -22.21
CA VAL A 332 -11.40 -1.55 -21.67
C VAL A 332 -10.49 -0.35 -21.39
N PHE A 333 -9.96 -0.28 -20.17
CA PHE A 333 -8.99 0.71 -19.75
C PHE A 333 -7.68 -0.01 -19.44
N THR A 334 -6.62 0.34 -20.17
CA THR A 334 -5.31 -0.30 -20.05
C THR A 334 -4.26 0.69 -19.52
N PRO A 335 -3.34 0.24 -18.63
CA PRO A 335 -2.23 1.07 -18.19
C PRO A 335 -1.09 1.08 -19.22
N TYR A 336 -1.11 0.19 -20.20
CA TYR A 336 -0.04 0.01 -21.19
C TYR A 336 -0.13 1.03 -22.32
N ARG A 337 1.03 1.42 -22.86
CA ARG A 337 1.12 2.24 -24.09
C ARG A 337 0.58 1.47 -25.29
N SER A 338 0.09 2.21 -26.29
CA SER A 338 -0.23 1.63 -27.59
C SER A 338 1.01 0.97 -28.22
N GLY A 339 0.82 -0.16 -28.89
CA GLY A 339 1.90 -0.89 -29.57
C GLY A 339 2.74 -1.83 -28.71
N ILE A 340 2.52 -1.90 -27.39
CA ILE A 340 3.18 -2.90 -26.55
C ILE A 340 2.58 -4.29 -26.83
N SER A 341 3.42 -5.26 -27.17
CA SER A 341 3.01 -6.64 -27.46
C SER A 341 2.37 -7.31 -26.24
N MET A 342 1.48 -8.29 -26.47
CA MET A 342 0.83 -9.04 -25.39
C MET A 342 1.84 -9.76 -24.49
N ASP A 343 2.92 -10.32 -25.07
CA ASP A 343 3.99 -10.97 -24.31
C ASP A 343 4.68 -9.99 -23.36
N ARG A 344 4.94 -8.76 -23.83
CA ARG A 344 5.54 -7.72 -22.98
C ARG A 344 4.57 -7.25 -21.91
N GLN A 345 3.28 -7.13 -22.22
CA GLN A 345 2.25 -6.81 -21.22
C GLN A 345 2.17 -7.89 -20.15
N ALA A 346 2.28 -9.17 -20.49
CA ALA A 346 2.28 -10.26 -19.53
C ALA A 346 3.47 -10.17 -18.54
N GLN A 347 4.64 -9.73 -19.03
CA GLN A 347 5.86 -9.60 -18.22
C GLN A 347 5.90 -8.35 -17.33
N VAL A 348 5.27 -7.25 -17.75
CA VAL A 348 5.35 -5.97 -17.05
C VAL A 348 4.16 -5.79 -16.14
N ALA A 349 4.33 -5.98 -14.83
CA ALA A 349 3.25 -5.77 -13.87
C ALA A 349 2.67 -4.34 -13.94
N PRO A 350 1.33 -4.18 -13.85
CA PRO A 350 0.72 -2.86 -13.71
C PRO A 350 1.22 -2.15 -12.46
N PHE A 351 1.41 -0.83 -12.54
CA PHE A 351 1.81 -0.05 -11.38
C PHE A 351 0.63 0.14 -10.42
N LEU A 352 0.82 -0.29 -9.17
CA LEU A 352 -0.13 -0.12 -8.08
C LEU A 352 0.59 0.55 -6.92
N HIS A 353 0.01 1.61 -6.34
CA HIS A 353 0.64 2.38 -5.24
C HIS A 353 1.01 1.54 -4.01
N ASN A 354 0.46 0.33 -3.89
CA ASN A 354 0.65 -0.56 -2.75
C ASN A 354 1.53 -1.78 -3.02
N THR A 355 2.22 -1.83 -4.16
CA THR A 355 3.11 -2.95 -4.51
C THR A 355 4.54 -2.48 -4.71
N ASP A 356 5.44 -3.42 -4.96
CA ASP A 356 6.83 -3.21 -5.36
C ASP A 356 7.01 -3.13 -6.88
N ALA A 357 5.92 -2.92 -7.63
CA ALA A 357 5.97 -2.80 -9.07
C ALA A 357 6.72 -1.51 -9.46
N ARG A 358 7.68 -1.65 -10.38
CA ARG A 358 8.44 -0.53 -10.92
C ARG A 358 7.63 0.18 -12.01
N ILE A 359 7.85 1.48 -12.17
CA ILE A 359 7.34 2.24 -13.31
C ILE A 359 8.16 1.83 -14.53
N ASP A 360 7.63 0.91 -15.33
CA ASP A 360 8.23 0.43 -16.57
C ASP A 360 7.88 1.35 -17.75
N GLY A 361 8.77 1.43 -18.74
CA GLY A 361 8.55 2.24 -19.94
C GLY A 361 7.33 1.80 -20.77
N ALA A 362 6.90 0.54 -20.65
CA ALA A 362 5.68 0.03 -21.29
C ALA A 362 4.40 0.64 -20.70
N LEU A 363 4.45 1.22 -19.49
CA LEU A 363 3.31 1.84 -18.85
C LEU A 363 3.14 3.29 -19.31
N GLN A 364 1.89 3.67 -19.56
CA GLN A 364 1.46 5.03 -19.83
C GLN A 364 0.92 5.72 -18.58
N ARG A 365 0.24 4.98 -17.70
CA ARG A 365 -0.51 5.50 -16.55
C ARG A 365 -0.60 4.45 -15.43
N PRO A 366 -0.95 4.83 -14.18
CA PRO A 366 -1.11 3.88 -13.09
C PRO A 366 -2.41 3.07 -13.21
N GLY A 367 -2.48 1.99 -12.44
CA GLY A 367 -3.66 1.15 -12.31
C GLY A 367 -3.57 -0.15 -13.11
N PRO A 368 -4.47 -1.10 -12.86
CA PRO A 368 -4.53 -2.39 -13.56
C PRO A 368 -5.23 -2.25 -14.92
N VAL A 369 -5.29 -3.34 -15.70
CA VAL A 369 -6.26 -3.40 -16.80
C VAL A 369 -7.67 -3.52 -16.19
N VAL A 370 -8.61 -2.71 -16.65
CA VAL A 370 -10.02 -2.75 -16.23
C VAL A 370 -10.89 -3.04 -17.44
N GLU A 371 -11.70 -4.08 -17.37
CA GLU A 371 -12.67 -4.44 -18.38
C GLU A 371 -14.08 -4.25 -17.86
N ILE A 372 -14.96 -3.72 -18.70
CA ILE A 372 -16.36 -3.49 -18.38
C ILE A 372 -17.21 -4.30 -19.34
N TRP A 373 -18.08 -5.12 -18.79
CA TRP A 373 -18.96 -6.04 -19.51
C TRP A 373 -20.42 -5.76 -19.15
N GLN A 374 -21.30 -5.87 -20.13
CA GLN A 374 -22.74 -5.80 -19.98
C GLN A 374 -23.33 -7.21 -20.12
N LEU A 375 -24.16 -7.62 -19.16
CA LEU A 375 -24.84 -8.93 -19.15
C LEU A 375 -26.25 -8.87 -19.73
N ASN A 376 -26.96 -7.75 -19.51
CA ASN A 376 -28.35 -7.57 -19.89
C ASN A 376 -28.57 -6.18 -20.53
N GLY A 377 -29.41 -6.10 -21.56
CA GLY A 377 -29.81 -4.85 -22.23
C GLY A 377 -29.66 -4.90 -23.76
N PRO A 378 -30.26 -3.94 -24.49
CA PRO A 378 -30.05 -3.80 -25.93
C PRO A 378 -28.56 -3.59 -26.20
N ARG A 379 -28.01 -4.28 -27.20
CA ARG A 379 -26.63 -4.07 -27.64
C ARG A 379 -26.50 -2.61 -28.09
N PRO A 380 -25.51 -1.85 -27.57
CA PRO A 380 -25.29 -0.47 -27.97
C PRO A 380 -24.91 -0.34 -29.44
#